data_AF-A0A1V6FXD4-F1
#
_entry.id   AF-A0A1V6FXD4-F1
#
_cell.length_a   1.000
_cell.length_b   1.000
_cell.length_c   1.000
_cell.angle_alpha   90.00
_cell.angle_beta   90.00
_cell.angle_gamma   90.00
#
_symmetry.space_group_name_H-M   'P 1'
#
loop_
_entity.id
_entity.type
_entity.pdbx_description
1 polymer ?
#
loop_
_entity_poly.entity_id
_entity_poly.type
_entity_poly.pdbx_seq_one_letter_code
_entity_poly.pdbx_strand_id
1 'polypeptide(L)'
;MEELELYVVRNKQGQYFRNKGYGGYGSNWVNELKKARIYPKIGPARTQVSFWATNYPEYGTPDILVLKVSVIQVLQEEDRVKKAALKRKKEEISKQLYWAKREQEKAEIKVRQLSDQKEALLAKQKVEKLEEELKSLS
;
A
#
# COMPACT_ATOMS: atom_id res chain seq x y z
N MET A 1 21.88 27.14 -9.81
CA MET A 1 21.35 25.84 -9.34
C MET A 1 19.91 25.78 -9.82
N GLU A 2 19.52 24.74 -10.55
CA GLU A 2 18.12 24.56 -10.94
C GLU A 2 17.33 24.16 -9.68
N GLU A 3 16.38 25.00 -9.26
CA GLU A 3 15.48 24.71 -8.16
C GLU A 3 14.32 23.85 -8.66
N LEU A 4 14.01 22.76 -7.97
CA LEU A 4 12.84 21.94 -8.29
C LEU A 4 11.58 22.65 -7.78
N GLU A 5 10.74 23.07 -8.72
CA GLU A 5 9.42 23.64 -8.45
C GLU A 5 8.33 22.58 -8.60
N LEU A 6 7.37 22.63 -7.67
CA LEU A 6 6.14 21.86 -7.69
C LEU A 6 4.96 22.82 -7.57
N TYR A 7 3.83 22.50 -8.17
CA TYR A 7 2.67 23.39 -8.20
C TYR A 7 1.47 22.75 -7.51
N VAL A 8 0.69 23.55 -6.79
CA VAL A 8 -0.61 23.16 -6.21
C VAL A 8 -1.66 24.22 -6.50
N VAL A 9 -2.91 23.81 -6.62
CA VAL A 9 -4.04 24.74 -6.88
C VAL A 9 -4.79 25.00 -5.58
N ARG A 10 -5.11 26.26 -5.30
CA ARG A 10 -5.81 26.72 -4.09
C ARG A 10 -7.03 27.57 -4.45
N ASN A 11 -8.19 27.28 -3.88
CA ASN A 11 -9.37 28.12 -4.07
C ASN A 11 -9.30 29.41 -3.22
N LYS A 12 -10.25 30.33 -3.42
CA LYS A 12 -10.31 31.60 -2.68
C LYS A 12 -10.61 31.44 -1.20
N GLN A 13 -11.20 30.32 -0.79
CA GLN A 13 -11.41 29.94 0.61
C GLN A 13 -10.13 29.36 1.25
N GLY A 14 -9.02 29.32 0.52
CA GLY A 14 -7.73 28.89 1.01
C GLY A 14 -7.54 27.36 1.07
N GLN A 15 -8.43 26.59 0.45
CA GLN A 15 -8.39 25.14 0.41
C GLN A 15 -7.63 24.65 -0.83
N TYR A 16 -6.99 23.50 -0.73
CA TYR A 16 -6.18 22.89 -1.77
C TYR A 16 -6.99 21.92 -2.62
N PHE A 17 -6.73 21.90 -3.92
CA PHE A 17 -7.33 20.94 -4.82
C PHE A 17 -6.75 19.53 -4.62
N ARG A 18 -7.61 18.51 -4.66
CA ARG A 18 -7.26 17.09 -4.62
C ARG A 18 -8.01 16.33 -5.71
N ASN A 19 -7.32 15.42 -6.40
CA ASN A 19 -7.97 14.47 -7.30
C ASN A 19 -8.80 13.45 -6.52
N LYS A 20 -10.02 13.21 -6.99
CA LYS A 20 -10.78 12.04 -6.58
C LYS A 20 -10.31 10.83 -7.40
N GLY A 21 -10.12 9.69 -6.73
CA GLY A 21 -9.97 8.41 -7.43
C GLY A 21 -11.27 8.01 -8.13
N TYR A 22 -11.23 6.90 -8.87
CA TYR A 22 -12.41 6.35 -9.53
C TYR A 22 -13.51 6.06 -8.49
N GLY A 23 -14.71 6.62 -8.68
CA GLY A 23 -15.83 6.52 -7.73
C GLY A 23 -15.69 7.36 -6.46
N GLY A 24 -14.74 8.31 -6.41
CA GLY A 24 -14.50 9.11 -5.21
C GLY A 24 -15.64 10.06 -4.85
N TYR A 25 -16.17 9.93 -3.65
CA TYR A 25 -17.16 10.83 -3.04
C TYR A 25 -16.50 11.97 -2.23
N GLY A 26 -17.27 13.02 -1.90
CA GLY A 26 -16.83 14.15 -1.05
C GLY A 26 -16.40 15.41 -1.81
N SER A 27 -15.68 16.32 -1.17
CA SER A 27 -15.18 17.56 -1.80
C SER A 27 -13.84 17.35 -2.52
N ASN A 28 -13.62 18.07 -3.62
CA ASN A 28 -12.30 18.17 -4.28
C ASN A 28 -11.38 19.17 -3.56
N TRP A 29 -11.93 19.99 -2.67
CA TRP A 29 -11.21 21.01 -1.92
C TRP A 29 -10.97 20.52 -0.50
N VAL A 30 -9.71 20.53 -0.08
CA VAL A 30 -9.25 20.03 1.24
C VAL A 30 -8.41 21.08 1.96
N ASN A 31 -8.48 21.13 3.29
CA ASN A 31 -7.77 22.15 4.07
C ASN A 31 -6.26 21.87 4.22
N GLU A 32 -5.82 20.63 3.99
CA GLU A 32 -4.44 20.19 4.25
C GLU A 32 -3.63 20.08 2.95
N LEU A 33 -2.48 20.77 2.90
CA LEU A 33 -1.54 20.69 1.76
C LEU A 33 -1.05 19.25 1.52
N LYS A 34 -0.88 18.43 2.56
CA LYS A 34 -0.44 17.03 2.47
C LYS A 34 -1.38 16.15 1.62
N LYS A 35 -2.65 16.55 1.51
CA LYS A 35 -3.69 15.85 0.73
C LYS A 35 -3.88 16.47 -0.65
N ALA A 36 -3.19 17.58 -0.95
CA ALA A 36 -3.31 18.30 -2.20
C ALA A 36 -2.75 17.48 -3.36
N ARG A 37 -3.31 17.71 -4.55
CA ARG A 37 -2.72 17.25 -5.80
C ARG A 37 -1.51 18.12 -6.13
N ILE A 38 -0.34 17.50 -6.13
CA ILE A 38 0.92 18.13 -6.54
C ILE A 38 1.14 17.90 -8.03
N TYR A 39 1.49 18.97 -8.74
CA TYR A 39 1.81 18.97 -10.16
C TYR A 39 3.31 19.23 -10.34
N PRO A 40 4.05 18.34 -11.01
CA PRO A 40 5.46 18.57 -11.35
C PRO A 40 5.66 19.63 -12.45
N LYS A 41 4.60 20.02 -13.15
CA LYS A 41 4.63 20.99 -14.26
C LYS A 41 3.47 21.96 -14.13
N ILE A 42 3.67 23.21 -14.53
CA ILE A 42 2.65 24.26 -14.42
C ILE A 42 1.46 24.05 -15.35
N GLY A 43 1.65 23.43 -16.52
CA GLY A 43 0.59 23.22 -17.52
C GLY A 43 -0.66 22.51 -16.96
N PRO A 44 -0.52 21.29 -16.40
CA PRO A 44 -1.65 20.59 -15.77
C PRO A 44 -2.32 21.37 -14.62
N ALA A 45 -1.56 22.16 -13.85
CA ALA A 45 -2.13 23.01 -12.81
C ALA A 45 -3.01 24.12 -13.42
N ARG A 46 -2.56 24.76 -14.50
CA ARG A 46 -3.35 25.75 -15.24
C ARG A 46 -4.64 25.16 -15.81
N THR A 47 -4.58 23.95 -16.37
CA THR A 47 -5.78 23.26 -16.86
C THR A 47 -6.84 23.11 -15.77
N GLN A 48 -6.45 22.81 -14.54
CA GLN A 48 -7.40 22.74 -13.42
C GLN A 48 -7.96 24.11 -13.04
N VAL A 49 -7.11 25.14 -12.97
CA VAL A 49 -7.58 26.51 -12.72
C VAL A 49 -8.61 26.92 -13.78
N SER A 50 -8.31 26.71 -15.06
CA SER A 50 -9.24 26.99 -16.16
C SER A 50 -10.54 26.20 -16.01
N PHE A 51 -10.47 24.90 -15.73
CA PHE A 51 -11.67 24.08 -15.54
C PHE A 51 -12.58 24.64 -14.44
N TRP A 52 -12.03 24.94 -13.25
CA TRP A 52 -12.82 25.43 -12.13
C TRP A 52 -13.34 26.85 -12.36
N ALA A 53 -12.51 27.74 -12.91
CA ALA A 53 -12.93 29.11 -13.21
C ALA A 53 -14.03 29.16 -14.29
N THR A 54 -14.01 28.24 -15.26
CA THR A 54 -15.03 28.18 -16.32
C THR A 54 -16.32 27.49 -15.88
N ASN A 55 -16.24 26.39 -15.15
CA ASN A 55 -17.42 25.60 -14.79
C ASN A 55 -18.10 26.06 -13.50
N TYR A 56 -17.38 26.76 -12.63
CA TYR A 56 -17.86 27.20 -11.32
C TYR A 56 -17.40 28.65 -11.01
N PRO A 57 -17.72 29.62 -11.88
CA PRO A 57 -17.22 30.99 -11.77
C PRO A 57 -17.64 31.71 -10.47
N GLU A 58 -18.75 31.31 -9.86
CA GLU A 58 -19.29 31.88 -8.62
C GLU A 58 -18.35 31.74 -7.41
N TYR A 59 -17.43 30.78 -7.45
CA TYR A 59 -16.42 30.58 -6.40
C TYR A 59 -15.10 31.32 -6.67
N GLY A 60 -15.02 32.03 -7.79
CA GLY A 60 -13.82 32.76 -8.24
C GLY A 60 -12.76 31.86 -8.89
N THR A 61 -11.71 32.49 -9.41
CA THR A 61 -10.60 31.79 -10.07
C THR A 61 -9.60 31.26 -9.03
N PRO A 62 -9.30 29.95 -9.00
CA PRO A 62 -8.29 29.41 -8.10
C PRO A 62 -6.87 29.93 -8.40
N ASP A 63 -6.03 30.02 -7.38
CA ASP A 63 -4.64 30.44 -7.48
C ASP A 63 -3.72 29.21 -7.59
N ILE A 64 -2.57 29.38 -8.25
CA ILE A 64 -1.49 28.36 -8.28
C ILE A 64 -0.42 28.79 -7.29
N LEU A 65 -0.11 27.94 -6.32
CA LEU A 65 1.02 28.12 -5.43
C LEU A 65 2.23 27.35 -5.98
N VAL A 66 3.40 28.00 -5.95
CA VAL A 66 4.69 27.41 -6.29
C VAL A 66 5.37 26.94 -5.01
N LEU A 67 5.63 25.64 -4.93
CA LEU A 67 6.37 25.01 -3.85
C LEU A 67 7.81 24.80 -4.33
N LYS A 68 8.76 25.35 -3.58
CA LYS A 68 10.18 25.15 -3.84
C LYS A 68 10.71 24.03 -2.96
N VAL A 69 11.35 23.04 -3.56
CA VAL A 69 11.97 21.95 -2.79
C VAL A 69 13.27 22.46 -2.19
N SER A 70 13.31 22.57 -0.87
CA SER A 70 14.45 23.12 -0.12
C SER A 70 15.44 22.06 0.34
N VAL A 71 14.96 20.86 0.69
CA VAL A 71 15.76 19.79 1.27
C VAL A 71 15.41 18.48 0.61
N ILE A 72 16.45 17.74 0.23
CA ILE A 72 16.34 16.34 -0.20
C ILE A 72 16.94 15.50 0.92
N GLN A 73 16.14 14.57 1.46
CA GLN A 73 16.58 13.62 2.47
C GLN A 73 16.49 12.21 1.91
N VAL A 74 17.56 11.44 2.08
CA VAL A 74 17.56 10.00 1.77
C VAL A 74 17.01 9.25 2.98
N LEU A 75 15.91 8.52 2.79
CA LEU A 75 15.37 7.59 3.78
C LEU A 75 15.94 6.20 3.52
N GLN A 76 16.63 5.64 4.51
CA GLN A 76 17.16 4.28 4.45
C GLN A 76 16.05 3.28 4.77
N GLU A 77 15.71 2.46 3.79
CA GLU A 77 14.54 1.57 3.83
C GLU A 77 14.89 0.10 4.10
N GLU A 78 16.18 -0.23 4.22
CA GLU A 78 16.67 -1.61 4.30
C GLU A 78 15.98 -2.42 5.40
N ASP A 79 15.90 -1.87 6.62
CA ASP A 79 15.32 -2.58 7.76
C ASP A 79 13.82 -2.78 7.62
N ARG A 80 13.10 -1.80 7.04
CA ARG A 80 11.67 -1.95 6.76
C ARG A 80 11.45 -3.06 5.72
N VAL A 81 12.28 -3.10 4.68
CA VAL A 81 12.20 -4.13 3.64
C VAL A 81 12.53 -5.52 4.20
N LYS A 82 13.58 -5.67 5.01
CA LYS A 82 13.92 -6.93 5.70
C LYS A 82 12.76 -7.41 6.58
N LYS A 83 12.17 -6.53 7.39
CA LYS A 83 10.99 -6.85 8.21
C LYS A 83 9.78 -7.26 7.37
N ALA A 84 9.50 -6.55 6.28
CA ALA A 84 8.40 -6.87 5.38
C ALA A 84 8.61 -8.24 4.69
N ALA A 85 9.84 -8.55 4.26
CA ALA A 85 10.19 -9.84 3.66
C ALA A 85 10.06 -10.99 4.67
N LEU A 86 10.56 -10.82 5.89
CA LEU A 86 10.40 -11.80 6.97
C LEU A 86 8.92 -12.04 7.30
N LYS A 87 8.12 -10.97 7.40
CA LYS A 87 6.67 -11.07 7.62
C LYS A 87 5.99 -11.91 6.53
N ARG A 88 6.28 -11.62 5.25
CA ARG A 88 5.73 -12.40 4.12
C ARG A 88 6.11 -13.88 4.19
N LYS A 89 7.39 -14.20 4.49
CA LYS A 89 7.84 -15.59 4.65
C LYS A 89 7.11 -16.30 5.80
N LYS A 90 6.93 -15.63 6.95
CA LYS A 90 6.17 -16.17 8.08
C LYS A 90 4.71 -16.45 7.72
N GLU A 91 4.06 -15.51 7.02
CA GLU A 91 2.67 -15.67 6.59
C GLU A 91 2.51 -16.83 5.60
N GLU A 92 3.46 -16.99 4.68
CA GLU A 92 3.48 -18.09 3.72
C GLU A 92 3.67 -19.45 4.40
N ILE A 93 4.68 -19.60 5.26
CA ILE A 93 4.94 -20.84 6.00
C ILE A 93 3.78 -21.17 6.93
N SER A 94 3.19 -20.17 7.61
CA SER A 94 2.01 -20.38 8.46
C SER A 94 0.81 -20.89 7.67
N LYS A 95 0.60 -20.38 6.45
CA LYS A 95 -0.44 -20.86 5.54
C LYS A 95 -0.16 -22.30 5.10
N GLN A 96 1.08 -22.62 4.73
CA GLN A 96 1.47 -23.99 4.36
C GLN A 96 1.30 -24.95 5.54
N LEU A 97 1.70 -24.54 6.74
CA LEU A 97 1.56 -25.31 7.97
C LEU A 97 0.09 -25.62 8.28
N TYR A 98 -0.80 -24.63 8.12
CA TYR A 98 -2.24 -24.83 8.29
C TYR A 98 -2.78 -25.93 7.35
N TRP A 99 -2.40 -25.90 6.07
CA TRP A 99 -2.82 -26.92 5.10
C TRP A 99 -2.17 -28.28 5.36
N ALA A 100 -0.90 -28.31 5.76
CA ALA A 100 -0.19 -29.53 6.11
C ALA A 100 -0.80 -30.21 7.35
N LYS A 101 -1.20 -29.44 8.38
CA LYS A 101 -1.91 -29.97 9.56
C LYS A 101 -3.27 -30.57 9.19
N ARG A 102 -4.02 -29.91 8.30
CA ARG A 102 -5.27 -30.44 7.73
C ARG A 102 -5.06 -31.74 6.94
N GLU A 103 -3.96 -31.83 6.21
CA GLU A 103 -3.57 -33.01 5.43
C GLU A 103 -3.19 -34.17 6.36
N GLN A 104 -2.40 -33.89 7.40
CA GLN A 104 -2.04 -34.85 8.44
C GLN A 104 -3.28 -35.40 9.16
N GLU A 105 -4.20 -34.54 9.59
CA GLU A 105 -5.45 -34.97 10.24
C GLU A 105 -6.26 -35.94 9.36
N LYS A 106 -6.37 -35.64 8.06
CA LYS A 106 -7.03 -36.53 7.10
C LYS A 106 -6.30 -37.86 6.95
N ALA A 107 -4.97 -37.84 6.86
CA ALA A 107 -4.17 -39.06 6.75
C ALA A 107 -4.28 -39.92 8.01
N GLU A 108 -4.29 -39.31 9.20
CA GLU A 108 -4.49 -40.01 10.48
C GLU A 108 -5.88 -40.66 10.56
N ILE A 109 -6.94 -39.98 10.09
CA ILE A 109 -8.29 -40.56 9.98
C ILE A 109 -8.28 -41.77 9.05
N LYS A 110 -7.60 -41.69 7.89
CA LYS A 110 -7.47 -42.83 6.97
C LYS A 110 -6.73 -44.01 7.59
N VAL A 111 -5.65 -43.79 8.34
CA VAL A 111 -4.92 -44.90 9.00
C VAL A 111 -5.85 -45.62 9.97
N ARG A 112 -6.67 -44.88 10.74
CA ARG A 112 -7.65 -45.47 11.65
C ARG A 112 -8.71 -46.30 10.93
N GLN A 113 -9.02 -46.00 9.67
CA GLN A 113 -10.05 -46.67 8.89
C GLN A 113 -9.51 -47.79 7.97
N LEU A 114 -8.31 -47.64 7.42
CA LEU A 114 -7.77 -48.43 6.30
C LEU A 114 -6.33 -48.95 6.55
N SER A 115 -5.72 -48.65 7.70
CA SER A 115 -4.38 -49.10 8.11
C SER A 115 -3.19 -48.62 7.26
N ASP A 116 -3.34 -47.60 6.42
CA ASP A 116 -2.24 -47.05 5.61
C ASP A 116 -1.34 -46.10 6.41
N GLN A 117 -0.30 -46.65 7.03
CA GLN A 117 0.62 -45.92 7.91
C GLN A 117 1.59 -44.99 7.16
N LYS A 118 1.79 -45.19 5.85
CA LYS A 118 2.84 -44.49 5.08
C LYS A 118 2.44 -43.04 4.80
N GLU A 119 1.19 -42.79 4.41
CA GLU A 119 0.67 -41.44 4.15
C GLU A 119 0.72 -40.57 5.41
N ALA A 120 0.39 -41.13 6.58
CA ALA A 120 0.41 -40.38 7.84
C ALA A 120 1.83 -40.03 8.31
N LEU A 121 2.81 -40.92 8.10
CA LEU A 121 4.20 -40.62 8.43
C LEU A 121 4.75 -39.46 7.58
N LEU A 122 4.46 -39.46 6.28
CA LEU A 122 4.89 -38.39 5.37
C LEU A 122 4.21 -37.05 5.71
N ALA A 123 2.91 -37.06 6.02
CA ALA A 123 2.19 -35.86 6.40
C ALA A 123 2.71 -35.26 7.73
N LYS A 124 3.06 -36.12 8.70
CA LYS A 124 3.67 -35.71 9.96
C LYS A 124 5.06 -35.08 9.75
N GLN A 125 5.94 -35.70 8.96
CA GLN A 125 7.26 -35.15 8.64
C GLN A 125 7.18 -33.78 7.95
N LYS A 126 6.18 -33.59 7.09
CA LYS A 126 5.92 -32.31 6.42
C LYS A 126 5.52 -31.21 7.39
N VAL A 127 4.71 -31.53 8.40
CA VAL A 127 4.33 -30.59 9.47
C VAL A 127 5.54 -30.24 10.33
N GLU A 128 6.30 -31.23 10.79
CA GLU A 128 7.51 -31.02 11.62
C GLU A 128 8.51 -30.10 10.91
N LYS A 129 8.78 -30.34 9.63
CA LYS A 129 9.68 -29.50 8.82
C LYS A 129 9.20 -28.04 8.74
N LEU A 130 7.90 -27.82 8.52
CA LEU A 130 7.33 -26.47 8.43
C LEU A 130 7.32 -25.75 9.79
N GLU A 131 7.18 -26.48 10.90
CA GLU A 131 7.29 -25.92 12.25
C GLU A 131 8.72 -25.49 12.58
N GLU A 132 9.72 -26.30 12.19
CA GLU A 132 11.14 -25.95 12.31
C GLU A 132 11.50 -24.72 11.46
N GLU A 133 11.05 -24.68 10.21
CA GLU A 133 11.25 -23.52 9.33
C GLU A 133 10.61 -22.25 9.92
N LEU A 134 9.39 -22.33 10.47
CA LEU A 134 8.74 -21.19 11.12
C LEU A 134 9.47 -20.73 12.39
N LYS A 135 9.97 -21.68 13.18
CA LYS A 135 10.74 -21.40 14.40
C LYS A 135 12.09 -20.75 14.09
N SER A 136 12.74 -21.16 13.00
CA SER A 136 14.01 -20.57 12.54
C SER A 136 13.90 -19.10 12.09
N LEU A 137 12.68 -18.66 11.75
CA LEU A 137 12.39 -17.29 11.34
C LEU A 137 11.95 -16.39 12.52
N SER A 138 11.77 -16.95 13.72
CA SER A 138 11.31 -16.25 14.93
C SER A 138 12.47 -15.73 15.75
#